data_AF-M2ASB6-F1
#
_entry.id   AF-M2ASB6-F1
#
_cell.length_a   1.000
_cell.length_b   1.000
_cell.length_c   1.000
_cell.angle_alpha   90.00
_cell.angle_beta   90.00
_cell.angle_gamma   90.00
#
_symmetry.space_group_name_H-M   'P 1'
#
loop_
_entity.id
_entity.type
_entity.pdbx_description
1 polymer ?
#
loop_
_entity_poly.entity_id
_entity_poly.type
_entity_poly.pdbx_seq_one_letter_code
_entity_poly.pdbx_strand_id
1 'polypeptide(L)' 'MGLVVLRGIWHGEMAGDVASEAIGTLIVFMGIGGLAGAIADQLIRDGVEDLYRKRVKWFQEGVAETASEETENQTK' A
#
# COMPACT_ATOMS: atom_id res chain seq x y z
N MET A 1 -20.00 12.93 0.15
CA MET A 1 -21.48 12.86 0.07
C MET A 1 -22.16 13.52 1.25
N GLY A 2 -22.07 12.98 2.47
CA GLY A 2 -22.79 13.55 3.62
C GLY A 2 -22.52 15.04 3.87
N LEU A 3 -21.27 15.48 3.74
CA LEU A 3 -20.90 16.90 3.88
C LEU A 3 -21.48 17.81 2.78
N VAL A 4 -21.53 17.36 1.51
CA VAL A 4 -22.06 18.15 0.39
C VAL A 4 -23.59 18.25 0.51
N VAL A 5 -24.24 17.15 0.89
CA VAL A 5 -25.69 17.12 1.14
C VAL A 5 -26.06 17.99 2.35
N LEU A 6 -25.32 17.90 3.46
CA LEU A 6 -25.54 18.76 4.62
C LEU A 6 -25.29 20.24 4.30
N ARG A 7 -24.28 20.55 3.47
CA ARG A 7 -24.01 21.91 2.98
C ARG A 7 -25.17 22.43 2.13
N GLY A 8 -25.67 21.62 1.20
CA GLY A 8 -26.78 21.98 0.32
C GLY A 8 -28.08 22.20 1.08
N ILE A 9 -28.38 21.36 2.08
CA ILE A 9 -29.53 21.54 2.98
C ILE A 9 -29.41 22.86 3.76
N TRP A 10 -28.21 23.19 4.27
CA TRP A 10 -27.98 24.43 5.01
C TRP A 10 -28.13 25.69 4.14
N HIS A 11 -27.72 25.63 2.88
CA HIS A 11 -27.77 26.77 1.94
C HIS A 11 -29.07 26.84 1.13
N GLY A 12 -29.99 25.87 1.29
CA GLY A 12 -31.23 25.81 0.52
C GLY A 12 -31.03 25.49 -0.97
N GLU A 13 -29.93 24.83 -1.31
CA GLU A 13 -29.59 24.47 -2.70
C GLU A 13 -30.51 23.37 -3.25
N MET A 14 -30.87 23.45 -4.53
CA MET A 14 -31.70 22.44 -5.20
C MET A 14 -30.97 21.09 -5.24
N ALA A 15 -31.72 20.01 -5.03
CA ALA A 15 -31.15 18.65 -4.99
C ALA A 15 -30.36 18.26 -6.26
N GLY A 16 -30.71 18.84 -7.42
CA GLY A 16 -29.99 18.65 -8.67
C GLY A 16 -28.57 19.23 -8.66
N ASP A 17 -28.39 20.41 -8.08
CA ASP A 17 -27.08 21.08 -8.02
C ASP A 17 -26.15 20.33 -7.06
N VAL A 18 -26.67 19.97 -5.88
CA VAL A 18 -25.98 19.14 -4.88
C VAL A 18 -25.56 17.79 -5.47
N ALA A 19 -26.42 17.16 -6.28
CA ALA A 19 -26.11 15.90 -6.94
C ALA A 19 -24.97 16.05 -7.97
N SER A 20 -24.96 17.14 -8.74
CA SER A 20 -23.89 17.39 -9.71
C SER A 20 -22.52 17.60 -9.04
N GLU A 21 -22.49 18.34 -7.93
CA GLU A 21 -21.28 18.59 -7.14
C GLU A 21 -20.78 17.32 -6.45
N ALA A 22 -21.71 16.50 -5.94
CA ALA A 22 -21.44 15.18 -5.40
C ALA A 22 -20.75 14.26 -6.44
N ILE A 23 -21.26 14.24 -7.68
CA ILE A 23 -20.64 13.47 -8.78
C ILE A 23 -19.24 14.00 -9.09
N GLY A 24 -19.06 15.32 -9.18
CA GLY A 24 -17.74 15.92 -9.36
C GLY A 24 -16.75 15.50 -8.28
N THR A 25 -17.20 15.49 -7.03
CA THR A 25 -16.41 15.04 -5.87
C THR A 25 -15.99 13.57 -6.01
N LEU A 26 -16.89 12.69 -6.45
CA LEU A 26 -16.55 11.27 -6.68
C LEU A 26 -15.47 11.09 -7.74
N ILE A 27 -15.54 11.85 -8.82
CA ILE A 27 -14.55 11.78 -9.91
C ILE A 27 -13.17 12.17 -9.38
N VAL A 28 -13.09 13.20 -8.55
CA VAL A 28 -11.84 13.62 -7.91
C VAL A 28 -11.30 12.52 -6.99
N PHE A 29 -12.14 11.95 -6.13
CA PHE A 29 -11.72 10.85 -5.25
C PHE A 29 -11.32 9.60 -6.02
N MET A 30 -11.98 9.29 -7.13
CA MET A 30 -11.62 8.18 -8.01
C MET A 30 -10.22 8.39 -8.61
N GLY A 31 -9.92 9.62 -9.06
CA GLY A 31 -8.59 9.97 -9.58
C GLY A 31 -7.50 9.84 -8.51
N ILE A 32 -7.72 10.39 -7.32
CA ILE A 32 -6.77 10.31 -6.20
C ILE A 32 -6.57 8.85 -5.77
N GLY A 33 -7.67 8.11 -5.60
CA GLY A 33 -7.63 6.71 -5.19
C GLY A 33 -6.90 5.82 -6.20
N GLY A 34 -7.11 6.06 -7.50
CA GLY A 34 -6.40 5.36 -8.57
C GLY A 34 -4.90 5.62 -8.54
N LEU A 35 -4.50 6.89 -8.39
CA LEU A 35 -3.08 7.25 -8.30
C LEU A 35 -2.42 6.68 -7.04
N ALA A 36 -3.09 6.80 -5.89
CA ALA A 36 -2.60 6.24 -4.63
C ALA A 36 -2.46 4.71 -4.70
N GLY A 37 -3.40 4.02 -5.35
CA GLY A 37 -3.32 2.58 -5.60
C GLY A 37 -2.11 2.20 -6.46
N ALA A 38 -1.86 2.94 -7.56
CA ALA A 38 -0.72 2.68 -8.41
C ALA A 38 0.63 2.86 -7.68
N ILE A 39 0.73 3.88 -6.81
CA ILE A 39 1.92 4.10 -5.98
C ILE A 39 2.07 2.99 -4.94
N ALA A 40 0.97 2.60 -4.29
CA ALA A 40 0.98 1.52 -3.30
C ALA A 40 1.42 0.19 -3.92
N ASP A 41 0.95 -0.15 -5.12
CA ASP A 41 1.37 -1.36 -5.83
C ASP A 41 2.88 -1.40 -6.08
N GLN A 42 3.47 -0.27 -6.48
CA GLN A 42 4.92 -0.17 -6.68
C GLN A 42 5.69 -0.30 -5.36
N LEU A 43 5.28 0.44 -4.33
CA LEU A 43 5.91 0.39 -3.01
C LEU A 43 5.82 -1.00 -2.37
N ILE A 44 4.69 -1.68 -2.50
CA ILE A 44 4.51 -3.03 -1.97
C ILE A 44 5.39 -4.01 -2.74
N ARG A 45 5.44 -3.91 -4.08
CA ARG A 45 6.30 -4.78 -4.89
C ARG A 45 7.76 -4.65 -4.48
N ASP A 46 8.26 -3.42 -4.39
CA ASP A 46 9.66 -3.16 -4.05
C ASP A 46 9.96 -3.57 -2.60
N GLY A 47 9.06 -3.24 -1.68
CA GLY A 47 9.18 -3.60 -0.27
C GLY A 47 9.18 -5.11 -0.04
N VAL A 48 8.32 -5.86 -0.74
CA VAL A 48 8.27 -7.32 -0.67
C VAL A 48 9.54 -7.94 -1.25
N GLU A 49 10.04 -7.43 -2.38
CA GLU A 49 11.26 -7.95 -2.99
C GLU A 49 12.49 -7.76 -2.11
N ASP A 50 12.65 -6.57 -1.51
CA ASP A 50 13.78 -6.29 -0.62
C ASP A 50 13.72 -7.15 0.66
N LEU A 51 12.53 -7.25 1.27
CA LEU A 51 12.31 -8.09 2.44
C LEU A 51 12.61 -9.56 2.14
N TYR A 52 12.17 -10.04 0.97
CA TYR A 52 12.43 -11.41 0.52
C TYR A 52 13.93 -11.66 0.34
N ARG A 53 14.64 -10.80 -0.39
CA ARG A 53 16.09 -10.93 -0.61
C ARG A 53 16.86 -10.94 0.70
N LYS A 54 16.50 -10.05 1.64
CA LYS A 54 17.13 -9.97 2.96
C LYS A 54 16.92 -11.26 3.77
N ARG A 55 15.71 -11.84 3.72
CA ARG A 55 15.39 -13.10 4.40
C ARG A 55 16.15 -14.29 3.80
N VAL A 56 16.21 -14.37 2.47
CA VAL A 56 16.94 -15.44 1.79
C VAL A 56 18.42 -15.36 2.10
N LYS A 57 19.02 -14.17 2.04
CA LYS A 57 20.43 -13.97 2.36
C LYS A 57 20.76 -14.39 3.80
N TRP A 58 19.94 -13.96 4.76
CA TRP A 58 20.11 -14.37 6.16
C TRP A 58 20.06 -15.89 6.34
N PHE A 59 19.13 -16.57 5.65
CA PHE A 59 19.02 -18.02 5.70
C PHE A 59 20.25 -18.71 5.09
N GLN A 60 20.73 -18.23 3.94
CA GLN A 60 21.94 -18.76 3.30
C GLN A 60 23.17 -18.60 4.19
N GLU A 61 23.33 -17.45 4.83
CA GLU A 61 24.42 -17.18 5.77
C GLU A 61 24.35 -18.11 6.99
N GLY A 62 23.17 -18.28 7.59
CA GLY A 62 22.99 -19.19 8.73
C GLY A 62 23.25 -20.67 8.40
N VAL A 63 22.86 -21.10 7.20
CA VAL A 63 23.16 -22.47 6.72
C VAL A 63 24.66 -22.64 6.48
N ALA A 64 25.34 -21.65 5.90
CA ALA A 64 26.78 -21.70 5.66
C ALA A 64 27.59 -21.71 6.97
N GLU A 65 27.15 -20.95 7.98
CA GLU A 65 27.72 -20.95 9.33
C GLU A 65 27.56 -22.31 10.00
N THR A 66 26.35 -22.88 9.98
CA THR A 66 26.07 -24.21 10.54
C THR A 66 26.91 -25.30 9.86
N ALA A 67 27.03 -25.26 8.54
CA ALA A 67 27.86 -26.21 7.78
C ALA A 67 29.36 -26.08 8.13
N SER A 68 29.84 -24.87 8.35
CA SER A 68 31.24 -24.62 8.74
C SER A 68 31.53 -25.16 10.14
N GLU A 69 30.62 -24.94 11.10
CA GLU A 69 30.73 -25.48 12.46
C GLU A 69 30.70 -27.02 12.49
N GLU A 70 29.85 -27.65 11.66
CA GLU A 70 29.76 -29.11 11.56
C GLU A 70 31.05 -29.72 11.01
N THR A 71 31.73 -29.02 10.09
CA THR A 71 33.00 -29.44 9.51
C THR A 71 34.17 -29.27 10.50
N GLU A 72 34.19 -28.17 11.26
CA GLU A 72 35.22 -27.92 12.29
C GLU A 72 35.12 -28.95 13.44
N ASN A 73 33.90 -29.32 13.84
CA ASN A 73 33.67 -30.28 14.92
C ASN A 73 34.00 -31.74 14.54
N GLN A 74 34.06 -32.07 13.25
CA GLN A 74 34.55 -33.38 12.76
C GLN A 74 36.08 -33.47 12.64
N THR A 75 36.80 -32.34 12.71
CA THR A 75 38.26 -32.29 12.54
C THR A 75 39.03 -32.23 13.88
N LYS A 76 38.31 -32.21 15.01
CA LYS A 76 38.84 -32.36 16.38
C LYS A 76 38.64 -33.77 16.90
#